data_AF-A0A9E3XI90-F1
#
_entry.id   AF-A0A9E3XI90-F1
#
_cell.length_a   1.000
_cell.length_b   1.000
_cell.length_c   1.000
_cell.angle_alpha   90.00
_cell.angle_beta   90.00
_cell.angle_gamma   90.00
#
_symmetry.space_group_name_H-M   'P 1'
#
loop_
_entity.id
_entity.type
_entity.pdbx_description
1 polymer ?
#
loop_
_entity_poly.entity_id
_entity_poly.type
_entity_poly.pdbx_seq_one_letter_code
_entity_poly.pdbx_strand_id
1 'polypeptide(L)' 'EGKLYRKSGTWRNWHADSVMVWGPVWRRYIVVGLVEDPNGETILRDLIPAIESVLQQPS' A
#
# COMPACT_ATOMS: atom_id res chain seq x y z
N GLU A 1 -18.36 5.31 -0.88
CA GLU A 1 -17.29 4.29 -0.78
C GLU A 1 -16.08 4.74 -1.59
N GLY A 2 -14.86 4.46 -1.12
CA GLY A 2 -13.64 4.75 -1.87
C GLY A 2 -13.23 3.60 -2.79
N LYS A 3 -12.45 3.87 -3.84
CA LYS A 3 -11.90 2.85 -4.74
C LYS A 3 -10.41 2.63 -4.46
N LEU A 4 -9.99 1.38 -4.56
CA LEU A 4 -8.60 0.94 -4.39
C LEU A 4 -8.16 0.20 -5.66
N TYR A 5 -7.04 0.62 -6.24
CA TYR A 5 -6.40 -0.08 -7.36
C TYR A 5 -5.03 -0.55 -6.92
N ARG A 6 -4.71 -1.84 -7.12
CA ARG A 6 -3.49 -2.46 -6.62
C ARG A 6 -2.73 -3.19 -7.72
N LYS A 7 -1.40 -3.05 -7.72
CA LYS A 7 -0.48 -3.83 -8.56
C LYS A 7 0.72 -4.27 -7.72
N SER A 8 0.86 -5.57 -7.55
CA SER A 8 2.03 -6.18 -6.91
C SER A 8 2.99 -6.78 -7.95
N GLY A 9 4.25 -6.95 -7.55
CA GLY A 9 5.28 -7.61 -8.34
C GLY A 9 6.38 -8.17 -7.45
N THR A 10 6.95 -9.29 -7.86
CA THR A 10 8.06 -9.95 -7.17
C THR A 10 9.16 -10.27 -8.17
N TRP A 11 10.41 -10.04 -7.78
CA TRP A 11 11.58 -10.42 -8.55
C TRP A 11 12.71 -10.86 -7.62
N ARG A 12 13.07 -12.15 -7.64
CA ARG A 12 13.99 -12.75 -6.67
C ARG A 12 13.49 -12.47 -5.24
N ASN A 13 14.30 -11.85 -4.40
CA ASN A 13 13.94 -11.45 -3.03
C ASN A 13 13.35 -10.03 -2.96
N TRP A 14 13.16 -9.36 -4.10
CA TRP A 14 12.55 -8.04 -4.17
C TRP A 14 11.04 -8.17 -4.34
N HIS A 15 10.30 -7.44 -3.52
CA HIS A 15 8.86 -7.36 -3.56
C HIS A 15 8.44 -5.89 -3.69
N ALA A 16 7.50 -5.63 -4.59
CA ALA A 16 6.94 -4.31 -4.82
C ALA A 16 5.41 -4.36 -4.75
N ASP A 17 4.83 -3.32 -4.18
CA ASP A 17 3.38 -3.14 -4.14
C ASP A 17 3.03 -1.67 -4.33
N SER A 18 2.06 -1.43 -5.20
CA SER A 18 1.58 -0.08 -5.53
C SER A 18 0.07 -0.03 -5.40
N VAL A 19 -0.43 0.90 -4.60
CA VAL A 19 -1.85 1.07 -4.31
C VAL A 19 -2.27 2.51 -4.57
N MET A 20 -3.19 2.71 -5.50
CA MET A 20 -3.88 3.98 -5.68
C MET A 20 -5.14 4.00 -4.84
N VAL A 21 -5.23 4.99 -3.96
CA VAL A 21 -6.33 5.20 -3.04
C VAL A 21 -7.16 6.38 -3.54
N TRP A 22 -8.44 6.14 -3.77
CA TRP A 22 -9.44 7.17 -4.06
C TRP A 22 -10.52 7.16 -2.99
N GLY A 23 -10.31 7.93 -1.93
CA GLY A 23 -11.32 8.21 -0.93
C GLY A 23 -12.30 9.32 -1.36
N PRO A 24 -13.34 9.56 -0.55
CA PRO A 24 -14.51 10.34 -0.96
C PRO A 24 -14.30 11.85 -1.02
N VAL A 25 -13.35 12.41 -0.25
CA VAL A 25 -13.17 13.87 -0.13
C VAL A 25 -11.75 14.30 -0.50
N TRP A 26 -10.77 14.10 0.38
CA TRP A 26 -9.39 14.57 0.20
C TRP A 26 -8.37 13.45 -0.04
N ARG A 27 -8.75 12.20 0.24
CA ARG A 27 -7.85 11.05 0.29
C ARG A 27 -7.56 10.50 -1.10
N ARG A 28 -6.76 11.20 -1.90
CA ARG A 28 -6.30 10.74 -3.21
C ARG A 28 -4.78 10.67 -3.24
N TYR A 29 -4.23 9.48 -3.12
CA TYR A 29 -2.78 9.28 -3.13
C TYR A 29 -2.41 7.91 -3.67
N ILE A 30 -1.13 7.75 -3.93
CA ILE A 30 -0.53 6.48 -4.31
C ILE A 30 0.43 6.09 -3.19
N VAL A 31 0.33 4.86 -2.72
CA VAL A 31 1.31 4.24 -1.83
C VAL A 31 2.16 3.29 -2.67
N VAL A 32 3.48 3.41 -2.58
CA VAL A 32 4.42 2.51 -3.24
C VAL A 32 5.39 1.98 -2.19
N GLY A 33 5.50 0.67 -2.08
CA GLY A 33 6.48 0.00 -1.24
C GLY A 33 7.37 -0.91 -2.09
N LEU A 34 8.65 -0.94 -1.75
CA LEU A 34 9.65 -1.84 -2.32
C LEU A 34 10.50 -2.36 -1.15
N VAL A 35 10.67 -3.68 -1.06
CA VAL A 35 11.45 -4.32 0.00
C VAL A 35 12.23 -5.50 -0.57
N GLU A 36 13.47 -5.66 -0.13
CA GLU A 36 14.27 -6.86 -0.39
C GLU A 36 14.25 -7.75 0.85
N ASP A 37 13.32 -8.69 0.91
CA ASP A 37 13.18 -9.65 2.02
C ASP A 37 12.42 -10.89 1.53
N PRO A 38 12.81 -12.12 1.92
CA PRO A 38 12.05 -13.33 1.59
C PRO A 38 10.57 -13.30 1.99
N ASN A 39 10.20 -12.50 2.99
CA ASN A 39 8.84 -12.28 3.47
C ASN A 39 8.23 -10.97 2.94
N GLY A 40 8.83 -10.34 1.93
CA GLY A 40 8.46 -9.01 1.46
C GLY A 40 7.00 -8.87 1.02
N GLU A 41 6.40 -9.95 0.50
CA GLU A 41 4.96 -9.97 0.21
C GLU A 41 4.10 -9.75 1.45
N THR A 42 4.44 -10.40 2.57
CA THR A 42 3.69 -10.26 3.83
C THR A 42 3.92 -8.88 4.42
N ILE A 43 5.18 -8.42 4.44
CA ILE A 43 5.54 -7.08 4.92
C ILE A 43 4.73 -6.01 4.17
N LEU A 44 4.72 -6.04 2.83
CA LEU A 44 4.00 -5.05 2.04
C LEU A 44 2.49 -5.18 2.18
N ARG A 45 1.95 -6.39 2.30
CA ARG A 45 0.52 -6.62 2.53
C ARG A 45 0.04 -6.03 3.84
N ASP A 46 0.86 -6.08 4.89
CA ASP A 46 0.52 -5.57 6.21
C ASP A 46 0.81 -4.06 6.35
N LEU A 47 1.77 -3.55 5.58
CA LEU A 47 2.13 -2.13 5.53
C LEU A 47 1.00 -1.24 5.00
N ILE A 48 0.33 -1.63 3.92
CA ILE A 48 -0.71 -0.79 3.28
C ILE A 48 -1.88 -0.49 4.25
N PRO A 49 -2.48 -1.48 4.94
CA PRO A 49 -3.52 -1.20 5.95
C PRO A 49 -3.03 -0.33 7.11
N ALA A 50 -1.77 -0.47 7.53
CA ALA A 50 -1.19 0.34 8.60
C ALA A 50 -1.07 1.81 8.16
N ILE A 51 -0.59 2.07 6.95
CA ILE A 51 -0.54 3.42 6.36
C ILE A 51 -1.93 4.02 6.24
N GLU A 52 -2.90 3.25 5.72
CA GLU A 52 -4.29 3.69 5.66
C GLU A 52 -4.76 4.13 7.04
N SER A 53 -4.63 3.27 8.06
CA SER A 53 -5.09 3.53 9.43
C SER A 53 -4.55 4.86 9.99
N VAL A 54 -3.24 5.12 9.81
CA VAL A 54 -2.61 6.37 10.26
C VAL A 54 -3.18 7.58 9.50
N LEU A 55 -3.38 7.47 8.19
CA LEU A 55 -3.91 8.54 7.35
C LEU A 55 -5.44 8.74 7.50
N GLN A 56 -6.17 7.79 8.10
CA GLN A 56 -7.60 7.96 8.39
C GLN A 56 -7.86 8.69 9.72
N GLN A 57 -6.86 8.81 10.60
CA GLN A 57 -7.04 9.54 11.86
C GLN A 57 -7.24 11.03 11.57
N PRO A 58 -8.30 11.67 12.13
CA PRO A 58 -8.46 13.11 12.01
C PRO A 58 -7.31 13.79 12.77
N SER A 59 -6.55 14.61 12.03
CA SER A 59 -5.57 15.56 12.56
C SER A 59 -6.23 16.66 13.37
#